data_AF-A0A3N2C2E3-F1
#
_entry.id   AF-A0A3N2C2E3-F1
#
_cell.length_a   1.000
_cell.length_b   1.000
_cell.length_c   1.000
_cell.angle_alpha   90.00
_cell.angle_beta   90.00
_cell.angle_gamma   90.00
#
_symmetry.space_group_name_H-M   'P 1'
#
loop_
_entity.id
_entity.type
_entity.pdbx_description
1 polymer ?
#
loop_
_entity_poly.entity_id
_entity_poly.type
_entity_poly.pdbx_seq_one_letter_code
_entity_poly.pdbx_strand_id
1 'polypeptide(L)'
;MSDPNAQPPVDPAKGGSVPPAGDGATPPPAAPQQPPAGAYPPPPAGGYAPPPPAAGSYPPPPAGAPQYQQPYAAAQPMSPSDEKLWSTLIHIGGIFFGFIPPLIGYLVLKDRGPFIKAHTLTALNFQLTMLIALVVGSILTIVVVGLFIIIAVYVVVIVFSIIAAIKANKGELYSYPLTIQFIKA
;
A
#
# COMPACT_ATOMS: atom_id res chain seq x y z
N MET A 1 16.91 -7.51 74.04
CA MET A 1 16.85 -7.21 72.59
C MET A 1 16.08 -8.35 71.96
N SER A 2 14.82 -8.11 71.60
CA SER A 2 13.90 -9.10 71.05
C SER A 2 13.41 -8.56 69.72
N ASP A 3 13.62 -9.34 68.66
CA ASP A 3 13.41 -8.94 67.27
C ASP A 3 11.90 -8.77 66.97
N PRO A 4 11.43 -7.59 66.52
CA PRO A 4 10.02 -7.35 66.24
C PRO A 4 9.49 -8.00 64.96
N ASN A 5 10.28 -8.85 64.28
CA ASN A 5 9.92 -9.40 62.96
C ASN A 5 9.80 -10.93 62.87
N ALA A 6 9.62 -11.64 63.99
CA ALA A 6 9.38 -13.08 63.97
C ALA A 6 7.89 -13.41 63.77
N GLN A 7 7.54 -13.96 62.61
CA GLN A 7 6.19 -14.47 62.30
C GLN A 7 6.00 -15.89 62.88
N PRO A 8 4.83 -16.23 63.47
CA PRO A 8 4.58 -17.58 63.99
C PRO A 8 4.34 -18.62 62.86
N PRO A 9 4.52 -19.93 63.13
CA PRO A 9 4.36 -20.99 62.13
C PRO A 9 2.91 -21.14 61.66
N VAL A 10 2.70 -21.37 60.37
CA VAL A 10 1.40 -21.69 59.77
C VAL A 10 1.07 -23.18 59.92
N ASP A 11 -0.12 -23.47 60.46
CA ASP A 11 -0.66 -24.82 60.70
C ASP A 11 -1.25 -25.43 59.40
N PRO A 12 -0.84 -26.63 58.95
CA PRO A 12 -1.23 -27.16 57.63
C PRO A 12 -2.67 -27.73 57.54
N ALA A 13 -3.45 -27.71 58.61
CA ALA A 13 -4.61 -28.61 58.75
C ALA A 13 -6.00 -28.04 58.38
N LYS A 14 -6.13 -26.89 57.72
CA LYS A 14 -7.44 -26.38 57.26
C LYS A 14 -7.55 -26.29 55.74
N GLY A 15 -7.82 -27.44 55.13
CA GLY A 15 -8.25 -27.55 53.75
C GLY A 15 -9.70 -27.08 53.56
N GLY A 16 -9.88 -26.17 52.61
CA GLY A 16 -11.17 -25.84 52.00
C GLY A 16 -11.10 -26.18 50.51
N SER A 17 -12.08 -26.99 50.06
CA SER A 17 -12.26 -27.63 48.75
C SER A 17 -11.87 -26.81 47.50
N VAL A 18 -11.08 -27.43 46.63
CA VAL A 18 -10.80 -27.01 45.23
C VAL A 18 -11.92 -27.51 44.31
N PRO A 19 -12.58 -26.65 43.50
CA PRO A 19 -13.33 -27.09 42.33
C PRO A 19 -12.41 -27.20 41.09
N PRO A 20 -12.71 -28.13 40.15
CA PRO A 20 -11.77 -28.57 39.12
C PRO A 20 -11.55 -27.57 37.98
N ALA A 21 -10.38 -27.68 37.35
CA ALA A 21 -9.93 -26.88 36.21
C ALA A 21 -10.87 -27.03 35.00
N GLY A 22 -11.41 -25.89 34.53
CA GLY A 22 -12.12 -25.75 33.27
C GLY A 22 -11.38 -24.77 32.36
N ASP A 23 -10.95 -25.29 31.20
CA ASP A 23 -10.71 -24.66 29.91
C ASP A 23 -9.99 -23.30 29.87
N GLY A 24 -8.71 -23.36 29.48
CA GLY A 24 -7.79 -22.22 29.31
C GLY A 24 -8.14 -21.28 28.17
N ALA A 25 -9.18 -20.47 28.34
CA ALA A 25 -9.35 -19.23 27.58
C ALA A 25 -8.38 -18.17 28.16
N THR A 26 -7.41 -17.72 27.35
CA THR A 26 -6.58 -16.56 27.66
C THR A 26 -7.46 -15.32 27.86
N PRO A 27 -7.23 -14.48 28.88
CA PRO A 27 -7.98 -13.24 29.04
C PRO A 27 -7.72 -12.29 27.86
N PRO A 28 -8.71 -11.48 27.42
CA PRO A 28 -8.52 -10.51 26.36
C PRO A 28 -7.47 -9.45 26.75
N PRO A 29 -6.74 -8.86 25.77
CA PRO A 29 -5.78 -7.80 26.06
C PRO A 29 -6.46 -6.61 26.72
N ALA A 30 -5.79 -6.00 27.71
CA ALA A 30 -6.25 -4.80 28.38
C ALA A 30 -6.49 -3.66 27.37
N ALA A 31 -7.63 -2.96 27.51
CA ALA A 31 -7.94 -1.80 26.69
C ALA A 31 -6.89 -0.68 26.87
N PRO A 32 -6.55 0.07 25.82
CA PRO A 32 -5.65 1.22 25.94
C PRO A 32 -6.19 2.22 26.96
N GLN A 33 -5.37 2.58 27.95
CA GLN A 33 -5.73 3.59 28.94
C GLN A 33 -5.86 4.95 28.24
N GLN A 34 -7.03 5.57 28.36
CA GLN A 34 -7.31 6.88 27.83
C GLN A 34 -6.49 7.93 28.60
N PRO A 35 -5.75 8.83 27.92
CA PRO A 35 -4.95 9.85 28.62
C PRO A 35 -5.84 10.84 29.40
N PRO A 36 -5.29 11.51 30.44
CA PRO A 36 -6.05 12.40 31.31
C PRO A 36 -6.74 13.52 30.55
N ALA A 37 -8.01 13.77 30.89
CA ALA A 37 -8.78 14.88 30.33
C ALA A 37 -8.11 16.21 30.69
N GLY A 38 -7.53 16.89 29.69
CA GLY A 38 -6.93 18.22 29.86
C GLY A 38 -5.64 18.48 29.08
N ALA A 39 -5.07 17.49 28.38
CA ALA A 39 -3.77 17.64 27.71
C ALA A 39 -3.82 18.13 26.24
N TYR A 40 -4.96 18.60 25.73
CA TYR A 40 -5.05 19.12 24.37
C TYR A 40 -4.87 20.65 24.36
N PRO A 41 -3.90 21.20 23.61
CA PRO A 41 -3.91 22.62 23.30
C PRO A 41 -5.20 22.96 22.52
N PRO A 42 -5.83 24.13 22.76
CA PRO A 42 -7.03 24.52 22.03
C PRO A 42 -6.74 24.60 20.52
N PRO A 43 -7.67 24.18 19.65
CA PRO A 43 -7.52 24.36 18.21
C PRO A 43 -7.37 25.86 17.90
N PRO A 44 -6.62 26.23 16.83
CA PRO A 44 -6.62 27.60 16.34
C PRO A 44 -8.07 28.05 16.13
N ALA A 45 -8.38 29.30 16.49
CA ALA A 45 -9.70 29.89 16.28
C ALA A 45 -10.05 29.92 14.78
N GLY A 46 -10.52 28.78 14.28
CA GLY A 46 -11.03 28.61 12.94
C GLY A 46 -12.38 29.31 12.86
N GLY A 47 -12.47 30.32 11.99
CA GLY A 47 -13.74 30.94 11.67
C GLY A 47 -14.75 29.86 11.27
N TYR A 48 -15.91 29.89 11.91
CA TYR A 48 -17.04 29.08 11.47
C TYR A 48 -17.35 29.45 10.01
N ALA A 49 -17.02 28.56 9.08
CA ALA A 49 -17.59 28.66 7.74
C ALA A 49 -19.10 28.48 7.89
N PRO A 50 -19.94 29.42 7.41
CA PRO A 50 -21.37 29.28 7.51
C PRO A 50 -21.83 28.02 6.74
N PRO A 51 -22.91 27.35 7.19
CA PRO A 51 -23.44 26.19 6.49
C PRO A 51 -23.83 26.56 5.05
N PRO A 52 -23.69 25.64 4.07
CA PRO A 52 -24.11 25.90 2.71
C PRO A 52 -25.61 26.23 2.66
N PRO A 53 -26.03 27.17 1.78
CA PRO A 53 -27.45 27.50 1.62
C PRO A 53 -28.25 26.25 1.24
N ALA A 54 -29.45 26.11 1.80
CA ALA A 54 -30.38 25.05 1.47
C ALA A 54 -30.56 24.96 -0.06
N ALA A 55 -30.42 23.74 -0.60
CA ALA A 55 -30.61 23.47 -2.01
C ALA A 55 -32.08 23.76 -2.38
N GLY A 56 -32.34 24.87 -3.08
CA GLY A 56 -33.71 25.15 -3.54
C GLY A 56 -34.01 26.52 -4.13
N SER A 57 -33.12 27.51 -4.04
CA SER A 57 -33.45 28.86 -4.53
C SER A 57 -32.28 29.57 -5.21
N TYR A 58 -31.64 28.90 -6.17
CA TYR A 58 -30.77 29.61 -7.11
C TYR A 58 -31.65 30.18 -8.22
N PRO A 59 -31.66 31.51 -8.43
CA PRO A 59 -32.26 32.07 -9.63
C PRO A 59 -31.54 31.48 -10.86
N PRO A 60 -32.25 31.20 -11.97
CA PRO A 60 -31.61 30.73 -13.19
C PRO A 60 -30.54 31.76 -13.61
N PRO A 61 -29.36 31.30 -14.05
CA PRO A 61 -28.29 32.21 -14.46
C PRO A 61 -28.80 33.13 -15.59
N PRO A 62 -28.37 34.41 -15.61
CA PRO A 62 -28.81 35.37 -16.62
C PRO A 62 -28.57 34.83 -18.04
N ALA A 63 -29.62 34.86 -18.87
CA ALA A 63 -29.52 34.51 -20.27
C ALA A 63 -28.52 35.46 -20.95
N GLY A 64 -27.34 34.93 -21.33
CA GLY A 64 -26.27 35.70 -21.96
C GLY A 64 -24.95 35.76 -21.17
N ALA A 65 -24.86 35.13 -19.99
CA ALA A 65 -23.57 34.96 -19.34
C ALA A 65 -22.67 34.04 -20.20
N PRO A 66 -21.42 34.44 -20.54
CA PRO A 66 -20.50 33.55 -21.22
C PRO A 66 -20.35 32.28 -20.39
N GLN A 67 -20.73 31.14 -20.97
CA GLN A 67 -20.45 29.83 -20.41
C GLN A 67 -18.92 29.66 -20.48
N TYR A 68 -18.23 30.05 -19.42
CA TYR A 68 -16.84 29.68 -19.23
C TYR A 68 -16.82 28.15 -19.19
N GLN A 69 -16.38 27.55 -20.30
CA GLN A 69 -16.11 26.12 -20.37
C GLN A 69 -15.08 25.84 -19.27
N GLN A 70 -15.55 25.18 -18.20
CA GLN A 70 -14.67 24.71 -17.14
C GLN A 70 -13.56 23.90 -17.82
N PRO A 71 -12.29 24.30 -17.67
CA PRO A 71 -11.19 23.51 -18.17
C PRO A 71 -11.36 22.10 -17.60
N TYR A 72 -11.26 21.09 -18.46
CA TYR A 72 -11.40 19.68 -18.09
C TYR A 72 -10.70 19.45 -16.74
N ALA A 73 -11.46 19.06 -15.70
CA ALA A 73 -10.93 18.95 -14.36
C ALA A 73 -9.74 17.99 -14.39
N ALA A 74 -8.53 18.51 -14.12
CA ALA A 74 -7.33 17.69 -14.07
C ALA A 74 -7.54 16.54 -13.08
N ALA A 75 -7.07 15.34 -13.44
CA ALA A 75 -7.19 14.17 -12.56
C ALA A 75 -6.58 14.51 -11.20
N GLN A 76 -7.34 14.27 -10.13
CA GLN A 76 -6.88 14.60 -8.78
C GLN A 76 -5.62 13.78 -8.46
N PRO A 77 -4.55 14.44 -7.98
CA PRO A 77 -3.33 13.77 -7.54
C PRO A 77 -3.65 12.71 -6.48
N MET A 78 -2.90 11.62 -6.51
CA MET A 78 -3.04 10.52 -5.57
C MET A 78 -2.32 10.84 -4.26
N SER A 79 -2.81 10.31 -3.13
CA SER A 79 -2.09 10.44 -1.86
C SER A 79 -0.79 9.63 -1.88
N PRO A 80 0.26 10.02 -1.13
CA PRO A 80 1.52 9.28 -1.12
C PRO A 80 1.38 7.80 -0.71
N SER A 81 0.45 7.49 0.20
CA SER A 81 0.15 6.11 0.61
C SER A 81 -0.47 5.30 -0.52
N ASP A 82 -1.41 5.89 -1.25
CA ASP A 82 -2.06 5.22 -2.38
C ASP A 82 -1.06 5.02 -3.52
N GLU A 83 -0.18 5.99 -3.79
CA GLU A 83 0.87 5.86 -4.81
C GLU A 83 1.79 4.68 -4.52
N LYS A 84 2.20 4.50 -3.26
CA LYS A 84 3.01 3.35 -2.82
C LYS A 84 2.24 2.03 -2.96
N LEU A 85 0.97 2.00 -2.56
CA LEU A 85 0.11 0.83 -2.70
C LEU A 85 0.00 0.41 -4.16
N TRP A 86 -0.43 1.31 -5.03
CA TRP A 86 -0.64 1.02 -6.45
C TRP A 86 0.66 0.62 -7.14
N SER A 87 1.76 1.32 -6.83
CA SER A 87 3.09 0.98 -7.36
C SER A 87 3.51 -0.43 -6.95
N THR A 88 3.28 -0.82 -5.69
CA THR A 88 3.55 -2.18 -5.20
C THR A 88 2.71 -3.22 -5.97
N LEU A 89 1.41 -2.97 -6.12
CA LEU A 89 0.50 -3.86 -6.85
C LEU A 89 0.89 -4.01 -8.32
N ILE A 90 1.39 -2.95 -8.96
CA ILE A 90 1.84 -3.01 -10.35
C ILE A 90 3.00 -3.98 -10.52
N HIS A 91 4.01 -3.94 -9.64
CA HIS A 91 5.15 -4.85 -9.73
C HIS A 91 4.75 -6.29 -9.40
N ILE A 92 3.97 -6.49 -8.34
CA ILE A 92 3.50 -7.83 -7.95
C ILE A 92 2.57 -8.42 -9.02
N GLY A 93 1.64 -7.61 -9.54
CA GLY A 93 0.78 -8.01 -10.65
C GLY A 93 1.59 -8.41 -11.88
N GLY A 94 2.71 -7.73 -12.14
CA GLY A 94 3.61 -8.07 -13.25
C GLY A 94 4.18 -9.49 -13.18
N ILE A 95 4.31 -10.07 -11.99
CA ILE A 95 4.78 -11.46 -11.83
C ILE A 95 3.76 -12.46 -12.41
N PHE A 96 2.47 -12.22 -12.19
CA PHE A 96 1.41 -13.16 -12.57
C PHE A 96 0.82 -12.88 -13.95
N PHE A 97 0.79 -11.61 -14.35
CA PHE A 97 0.07 -11.14 -15.52
C PHE A 97 0.96 -10.43 -16.54
N GLY A 98 2.29 -10.44 -16.34
CA GLY A 98 3.26 -9.84 -17.26
C GLY A 98 3.08 -8.33 -17.43
N PHE A 99 3.02 -7.87 -18.68
CA PHE A 99 2.94 -6.43 -18.98
C PHE A 99 1.56 -5.81 -18.74
N ILE A 100 0.51 -6.61 -18.46
CA ILE A 100 -0.87 -6.10 -18.37
C ILE A 100 -1.05 -5.12 -17.19
N PRO A 101 -0.70 -5.46 -15.93
CA PRO A 101 -0.87 -4.53 -14.81
C PRO A 101 -0.11 -3.21 -14.97
N PRO A 102 1.18 -3.19 -15.39
CA PRO A 102 1.86 -1.91 -15.61
C PRO A 102 1.32 -1.13 -16.81
N LEU A 103 0.79 -1.80 -17.85
CA LEU A 103 0.13 -1.11 -18.96
C LEU A 103 -1.15 -0.42 -18.51
N ILE A 104 -2.03 -1.12 -17.78
CA ILE A 104 -3.25 -0.53 -17.24
C ILE A 104 -2.91 0.60 -16.27
N GLY A 105 -1.96 0.36 -15.37
CA GLY A 105 -1.48 1.38 -14.44
C GLY A 105 -0.96 2.62 -15.17
N TYR A 106 -0.19 2.44 -16.24
CA TYR A 106 0.29 3.57 -17.04
C TYR A 106 -0.88 4.33 -17.69
N LEU A 107 -1.83 3.64 -18.31
CA LEU A 107 -2.94 4.31 -19.00
C LEU A 107 -3.87 5.06 -18.05
N VAL A 108 -4.13 4.51 -16.87
CA VAL A 108 -5.13 5.01 -15.92
C VAL A 108 -4.54 5.92 -14.83
N LEU A 109 -3.32 5.65 -14.39
CA LEU A 109 -2.73 6.29 -13.20
C LEU A 109 -1.59 7.27 -13.52
N LYS A 110 -1.07 7.32 -14.76
CA LYS A 110 0.10 8.17 -15.10
C LYS A 110 -0.09 9.67 -14.80
N ASP A 111 -1.32 10.16 -14.89
CA ASP A 111 -1.63 11.58 -14.70
C ASP A 111 -1.97 11.90 -13.23
N ARG A 112 -1.91 10.90 -12.34
CA ARG A 112 -2.25 11.03 -10.91
C ARG A 112 -1.04 11.24 -10.00
N GLY A 113 0.17 11.28 -10.56
CA GLY A 113 1.37 11.67 -9.83
C GLY A 113 2.67 11.13 -10.42
N PRO A 114 3.81 11.81 -10.17
CA PRO A 114 5.09 11.45 -10.78
C PRO A 114 5.64 10.09 -10.31
N PHE A 115 5.39 9.70 -9.06
CA PHE A 115 5.88 8.44 -8.50
C PHE A 115 5.20 7.23 -9.15
N ILE A 116 3.86 7.24 -9.19
CA ILE A 116 3.08 6.17 -9.82
C ILE A 116 3.34 6.11 -11.34
N LYS A 117 3.50 7.26 -12.01
CA LYS A 117 3.95 7.32 -13.41
C LYS A 117 5.31 6.64 -13.59
N ALA A 118 6.29 6.93 -12.73
CA ALA A 118 7.62 6.35 -12.83
C ALA A 118 7.60 4.82 -12.65
N HIS A 119 6.87 4.30 -11.66
CA HIS A 119 6.78 2.85 -11.44
C HIS A 119 6.01 2.11 -12.53
N THR A 120 4.93 2.69 -13.05
CA THR A 120 4.18 2.10 -14.18
C THR A 120 5.05 2.01 -15.43
N LEU A 121 5.75 3.09 -15.80
CA LEU A 121 6.68 3.08 -16.93
C LEU A 121 7.83 2.09 -16.76
N THR A 122 8.42 2.06 -15.57
CA THR A 122 9.57 1.18 -15.30
C THR A 122 9.17 -0.29 -15.35
N ALA A 123 8.05 -0.65 -14.73
CA ALA A 123 7.51 -2.00 -14.79
C ALA A 123 7.08 -2.39 -16.21
N LEU A 124 6.47 -1.47 -16.97
CA LEU A 124 6.03 -1.73 -18.34
C LEU A 124 7.22 -2.04 -19.25
N ASN A 125 8.27 -1.20 -19.22
CA ASN A 125 9.49 -1.41 -20.00
C ASN A 125 10.17 -2.73 -19.62
N PHE A 126 10.25 -3.06 -18.34
CA PHE A 126 10.82 -4.34 -17.88
C PHE A 126 10.02 -5.53 -18.43
N GLN A 127 8.70 -5.51 -18.26
CA GLN A 127 7.84 -6.61 -18.70
C GLN A 127 7.87 -6.80 -20.23
N LEU A 128 7.93 -5.71 -21.00
CA LEU A 128 8.11 -5.79 -22.46
C LEU A 128 9.49 -6.35 -22.84
N THR A 129 10.53 -6.00 -22.09
CA THR A 129 11.87 -6.58 -22.29
C THR A 129 11.87 -8.08 -22.04
N MET A 130 11.24 -8.52 -20.94
CA MET A 130 11.11 -9.93 -20.59
C MET A 130 10.22 -10.69 -21.58
N LEU A 131 9.16 -10.06 -22.10
CA LEU A 131 8.33 -10.63 -23.16
C LEU A 131 9.15 -10.94 -24.41
N ILE A 132 10.02 -10.02 -24.84
CA ILE A 132 10.91 -10.25 -25.98
C ILE A 132 11.86 -11.43 -25.69
N ALA A 133 12.44 -11.48 -24.49
CA ALA A 133 13.30 -12.60 -24.09
C ALA A 133 12.55 -13.95 -24.09
N LEU A 134 11.28 -13.97 -23.69
CA LEU A 134 10.42 -15.17 -23.77
C LEU A 134 10.14 -15.57 -25.22
N VAL A 135 9.89 -14.62 -26.12
CA VAL A 135 9.70 -14.91 -27.56
C VAL A 135 10.98 -15.48 -28.19
N VAL A 136 12.14 -14.91 -27.85
CA VAL A 136 13.43 -15.46 -28.33
C VAL A 136 13.68 -16.84 -27.74
N GLY A 137 13.43 -17.02 -26.45
CA GLY A 137 13.57 -18.31 -25.76
C GLY A 137 12.64 -19.38 -26.34
N SER A 138 11.40 -19.05 -26.69
CA SER A 138 10.47 -20.01 -27.29
C SER A 138 10.92 -20.48 -28.68
N ILE A 139 11.44 -19.57 -29.51
CA ILE A 139 12.03 -19.93 -30.82
C ILE A 139 13.25 -20.83 -30.64
N LEU A 140 14.14 -20.51 -29.69
CA LEU A 140 15.35 -21.30 -29.41
C LEU A 140 15.07 -22.64 -28.71
N THR A 141 13.82 -22.92 -28.34
CA THR A 141 13.44 -24.20 -27.73
C THR A 141 13.55 -25.35 -28.73
N ILE A 142 13.49 -25.07 -30.04
CA ILE A 142 13.72 -26.05 -31.12
C ILE A 142 15.08 -26.76 -30.95
N VAL A 143 16.08 -26.08 -30.39
CA VAL A 143 17.42 -26.61 -30.11
C VAL A 143 17.69 -26.82 -28.61
N VAL A 144 16.63 -26.95 -27.79
CA VAL A 144 16.65 -27.16 -26.32
C VAL A 144 17.18 -25.98 -25.49
N VAL A 145 18.11 -25.17 -26.01
CA VAL A 145 18.69 -24.00 -25.33
C VAL A 145 17.62 -23.01 -24.83
N GLY A 146 16.52 -22.87 -25.58
CA GLY A 146 15.41 -22.00 -25.22
C GLY A 146 14.77 -22.28 -23.84
N LEU A 147 14.76 -23.55 -23.39
CA LEU A 147 14.20 -23.90 -22.09
C LEU A 147 14.94 -23.23 -20.93
N PHE A 148 16.28 -23.18 -21.01
CA PHE A 148 17.09 -22.52 -19.99
C PHE A 148 16.85 -21.01 -19.96
N ILE A 149 16.67 -20.40 -21.14
CA ILE A 149 16.35 -18.97 -21.25
C ILE A 149 15.00 -18.68 -20.60
N ILE A 150 13.97 -19.46 -20.92
CA ILE A 150 12.61 -19.26 -20.36
C ILE A 150 12.64 -19.38 -18.83
N ILE A 151 13.29 -20.42 -18.29
CA ILE A 151 13.43 -20.60 -16.84
C ILE A 151 14.16 -19.40 -16.21
N ALA A 152 15.28 -18.97 -16.80
CA ALA A 152 16.03 -17.82 -16.31
C ALA A 152 15.19 -16.53 -16.32
N VAL A 153 14.39 -16.30 -17.36
CA VAL A 153 13.50 -15.14 -17.45
C VAL A 153 12.47 -15.15 -16.32
N TYR A 154 11.83 -16.28 -16.03
CA TYR A 154 10.88 -16.35 -14.90
C TYR A 154 11.53 -16.05 -13.56
N VAL A 155 12.74 -16.57 -13.32
CA VAL A 155 13.50 -16.25 -12.10
C VAL A 155 13.80 -14.74 -12.03
N VAL A 156 14.28 -14.14 -13.12
CA VAL A 156 14.60 -12.71 -13.20
C VAL A 156 13.36 -11.85 -12.96
N VAL A 157 12.21 -12.20 -13.57
CA VAL A 157 10.93 -11.51 -13.36
C VAL A 157 10.54 -11.53 -11.89
N ILE A 158 10.54 -12.71 -11.26
CA ILE A 158 10.14 -12.85 -9.85
C ILE A 158 11.06 -12.03 -8.94
N VAL A 159 12.38 -12.22 -9.06
CA VAL A 159 13.36 -11.59 -8.16
C VAL A 159 13.30 -10.07 -8.28
N PHE A 160 13.38 -9.54 -9.50
CA PHE A 160 13.43 -8.09 -9.67
C PHE A 160 12.08 -7.43 -9.39
N SER A 161 10.95 -8.06 -9.69
CA SER A 161 9.64 -7.50 -9.36
C SER A 161 9.37 -7.48 -7.86
N ILE A 162 9.85 -8.46 -7.10
CA ILE A 162 9.80 -8.41 -5.63
C ILE A 162 10.64 -7.25 -5.08
N ILE A 163 11.88 -7.08 -5.57
CA ILE A 163 12.74 -5.95 -5.16
C ILE A 163 12.07 -4.61 -5.49
N ALA A 164 11.50 -4.48 -6.68
CA ALA A 164 10.80 -3.29 -7.12
C ALA A 164 9.56 -3.00 -6.24
N ALA A 165 8.80 -4.03 -5.89
CA ALA A 165 7.64 -3.93 -5.01
C ALA A 165 8.04 -3.46 -3.59
N ILE A 166 9.11 -4.03 -3.02
CA ILE A 166 9.63 -3.62 -1.71
C ILE A 166 10.08 -2.15 -1.74
N LYS A 167 10.79 -1.73 -2.80
CA LYS A 167 11.21 -0.33 -2.97
C LYS A 167 10.04 0.62 -3.15
N ALA A 168 9.07 0.26 -3.98
CA ALA A 168 7.84 1.01 -4.16
C ALA A 168 7.10 1.20 -2.83
N ASN A 169 6.99 0.15 -2.01
CA ASN A 169 6.36 0.22 -0.69
C ASN A 169 7.10 1.18 0.27
N LYS A 170 8.43 1.25 0.17
CA LYS A 170 9.25 2.23 0.91
C LYS A 170 9.13 3.66 0.38
N GLY A 171 8.57 3.86 -0.81
CA GLY A 171 8.55 5.17 -1.49
C GLY A 171 9.82 5.46 -2.28
N GLU A 172 10.57 4.42 -2.65
CA GLU A 172 11.79 4.52 -3.44
C GLU A 172 11.53 4.14 -4.90
N LEU A 173 12.11 4.90 -5.82
CA LEU A 173 12.15 4.51 -7.23
C LEU A 173 13.08 3.30 -7.42
N TYR A 174 12.75 2.46 -8.39
CA TYR A 174 13.58 1.32 -8.77
C TYR A 174 13.72 1.25 -10.28
N SER A 175 14.95 1.05 -10.73
CA SER A 175 15.26 0.73 -12.12
C SER A 175 15.66 -0.73 -12.22
N TYR A 176 14.92 -1.50 -13.01
CA TYR A 176 15.24 -2.89 -13.27
C TYR A 176 16.54 -3.00 -14.06
N PRO A 177 17.52 -3.80 -13.59
CA PRO A 177 18.64 -4.22 -14.43
C PRO A 177 18.10 -4.96 -15.66
N LEU A 178 18.79 -4.82 -16.79
CA LEU A 178 18.47 -5.47 -18.08
C LEU A 178 17.25 -4.89 -18.83
N THR A 179 16.63 -3.81 -18.37
CA THR A 179 15.47 -3.20 -19.06
C THR A 179 15.86 -2.35 -20.25
N ILE A 180 15.16 -2.55 -21.37
CA ILE A 180 15.18 -1.64 -22.53
C ILE A 180 14.10 -0.56 -22.31
N GLN A 181 14.47 0.71 -22.47
CA GLN A 181 13.54 1.84 -22.31
C GLN A 181 12.77 2.11 -23.61
N PHE A 182 11.68 1.37 -23.83
CA PHE A 182 10.79 1.60 -24.98
C PHE A 182 10.00 2.90 -24.84
N ILE A 183 9.48 3.15 -23.63
CA ILE A 183 8.68 4.34 -23.32
C ILE A 183 9.49 5.20 -22.35
N LYS A 184 9.69 6.47 -22.73
CA LYS A 184 10.44 7.46 -21.94
C LYS A 184 9.48 8.30 -21.09
N ALA A 185 9.95 8.71 -19.92
CA ALA A 185 9.22 9.53 -18.96
C ALA A 185 9.15 11.00 -19.38
#